data_AF-A0A9E0IV90-F1
#
_entry.id   AF-A0A9E0IV90-F1
#
_cell.length_a   1.000
_cell.length_b   1.000
_cell.length_c   1.000
_cell.angle_alpha   90.00
_cell.angle_beta   90.00
_cell.angle_gamma   90.00
#
_symmetry.space_group_name_H-M   'P 1'
#
loop_
_entity.id
_entity.type
_entity.pdbx_description
1 polymer ?
#
loop_
_entity_poly.entity_id
_entity_poly.type
_entity_poly.pdbx_seq_one_letter_code
_entity_poly.pdbx_strand_id
1 'polypeptide(L)'
;MVPLALEFWDTHFSRHLKGIAGLGILLCIVSCVQIPNRHEGLAPGPWRGLLFIDKHEEIVVTKNKDKIVERDTRYEDKSTFVAFLFDIQVDAAGQHQMVVKNGRETLQFNFVYTGKNANGTEDSFYVDLSPYDACLSGIYDANKMQGSWKVLDKPGYSMPFEARFGQDHRYQKTGGKVTPAKLGSIYQCVFSPDSADAYSAVGEFVQNEWKVEGTFRTETGDFRYLSGDIDGDYMKLSCFDGAHAFLFTAEIGADTLTGIFYSGVHYQTNWHGTKVERGILRNPDSLSLPSDGRAFEFGFETPEGSTIHFSDSAYAGKIKIVQILGSWCPNCMDEAVFLKEYFARNPDPEIAIVGLAFERYPEREKAMARIRRFSGSLGLPYPVAYGGRANRDSAAAAVPQISGVLAFPTMLFVDRNNQIYKVHTGFDGPATSAYANFESEFKNTLEELKRL
;
A
#
# COMPACT_ATOMS: atom_id res chain seq x y z
N MET A 1 18.87 69.28 4.13
CA MET A 1 18.59 70.64 3.63
C MET A 1 17.14 70.65 3.15
N VAL A 2 16.26 71.24 3.95
CA VAL A 2 14.91 71.67 3.58
C VAL A 2 15.05 73.13 3.09
N PRO A 3 14.31 73.58 2.05
CA PRO A 3 13.07 74.36 2.28
C PRO A 3 11.91 73.90 1.36
N LEU A 4 10.66 73.84 1.84
CA LEU A 4 9.65 74.93 1.97
C LEU A 4 9.28 75.60 0.62
N ALA A 5 8.06 76.01 0.30
CA ALA A 5 6.69 75.81 0.80
C ALA A 5 5.72 76.71 -0.03
N LEU A 6 4.42 76.65 0.28
CA LEU A 6 3.37 77.70 0.19
C LEU A 6 2.74 77.95 -1.21
N GLU A 7 1.44 77.66 -1.38
CA GLU A 7 0.26 78.57 -1.25
C GLU A 7 -0.12 79.17 -2.63
N PHE A 8 -1.35 79.52 -3.03
CA PHE A 8 -2.59 79.97 -2.35
C PHE A 8 -3.73 80.03 -3.42
N TRP A 9 -4.99 80.04 -2.96
CA TRP A 9 -6.16 80.83 -3.45
C TRP A 9 -6.87 80.43 -4.76
N ASP A 10 -8.18 80.64 -4.96
CA ASP A 10 -9.31 80.92 -4.08
C ASP A 10 -10.62 80.73 -4.89
N THR A 11 -11.67 80.31 -4.19
CA THR A 11 -13.10 80.72 -4.31
C THR A 11 -13.92 80.82 -5.63
N HIS A 12 -15.15 80.27 -5.49
CA HIS A 12 -16.47 80.86 -5.81
C HIS A 12 -17.08 80.78 -7.22
N PHE A 13 -18.16 79.99 -7.39
CA PHE A 13 -19.57 80.42 -7.62
C PHE A 13 -20.44 79.17 -7.99
N SER A 14 -21.30 78.69 -7.10
CA SER A 14 -22.76 78.91 -7.06
C SER A 14 -23.61 78.21 -8.15
N ARG A 15 -24.36 77.21 -7.67
CA ARG A 15 -25.78 76.88 -7.95
C ARG A 15 -26.24 76.66 -9.41
N HIS A 16 -26.73 75.45 -9.70
CA HIS A 16 -28.12 75.27 -10.09
C HIS A 16 -28.65 73.86 -9.79
N LEU A 17 -29.83 73.85 -9.17
CA LEU A 17 -30.70 72.73 -8.84
C LEU A 17 -31.42 72.23 -10.11
N LYS A 18 -31.58 70.91 -10.28
CA LYS A 18 -32.83 70.21 -10.66
C LYS A 18 -32.53 68.75 -11.03
N GLY A 19 -33.12 67.82 -10.28
CA GLY A 19 -33.02 66.39 -10.55
C GLY A 19 -33.92 65.94 -11.69
N ILE A 20 -33.50 64.88 -12.38
CA ILE A 20 -34.38 63.96 -13.12
C ILE A 20 -33.88 62.52 -12.90
N ALA A 21 -34.83 61.72 -12.42
CA ALA A 21 -34.97 60.27 -12.43
C ALA A 21 -33.94 59.40 -13.17
N GLY A 22 -33.41 58.42 -12.43
CA GLY A 22 -33.67 57.00 -12.68
C GLY A 22 -33.04 56.34 -13.90
N LEU A 23 -31.94 55.61 -13.66
CA LEU A 23 -31.78 54.25 -14.19
C LEU A 23 -30.69 53.53 -13.38
N GLY A 24 -31.09 52.79 -12.33
CA GLY A 24 -30.21 51.85 -11.66
C GLY A 24 -30.04 50.63 -12.55
N ILE A 25 -28.90 50.51 -13.23
CA ILE A 25 -28.50 49.28 -13.91
C ILE A 25 -28.10 48.28 -12.81
N LEU A 26 -29.04 47.43 -12.42
CA LEU A 26 -28.75 46.23 -11.65
C LEU A 26 -28.14 45.22 -12.63
N LEU A 27 -26.81 45.19 -12.71
CA LEU A 27 -26.07 44.12 -13.37
C LEU A 27 -26.26 42.84 -12.55
N CYS A 28 -27.30 42.07 -12.88
CA CYS A 28 -27.41 40.67 -12.48
C CYS A 28 -26.28 39.92 -13.20
N ILE A 29 -25.14 39.78 -12.52
CA ILE A 29 -24.11 38.85 -12.91
C ILE A 29 -24.68 37.46 -12.62
N VAL A 30 -25.41 36.90 -13.58
CA VAL A 30 -25.69 35.47 -13.60
C VAL A 30 -24.35 34.82 -13.92
N SER A 31 -23.52 34.64 -12.91
CA SER A 31 -22.42 33.68 -12.99
C SER A 31 -23.09 32.34 -13.20
N CYS A 32 -23.19 31.93 -14.46
CA CYS A 32 -23.41 30.56 -14.81
C CYS A 32 -22.25 29.81 -14.14
N VAL A 33 -22.51 29.24 -12.96
CA VAL A 33 -21.63 28.23 -12.39
C VAL A 33 -21.71 27.10 -13.40
N GLN A 34 -20.79 27.08 -14.36
CA GLN A 34 -20.53 25.91 -15.15
C GLN A 34 -20.09 24.87 -14.14
N ILE A 35 -21.02 24.01 -13.73
CA ILE A 35 -20.70 22.75 -13.09
C ILE A 35 -19.76 22.06 -14.07
N PRO A 36 -18.47 21.88 -13.73
CA PRO A 36 -17.54 21.29 -14.67
C PRO A 36 -18.08 19.92 -15.07
N ASN A 37 -18.14 19.71 -16.38
CA ASN A 37 -18.46 18.48 -17.10
C ASN A 37 -19.12 17.39 -16.26
N ARG A 38 -20.44 17.21 -16.40
CA ARG A 38 -21.06 15.92 -16.11
C ARG A 38 -20.37 14.89 -17.02
N HIS A 39 -19.41 14.16 -16.47
CA HIS A 39 -18.81 13.03 -17.15
C HIS A 39 -19.89 11.94 -17.26
N GLU A 40 -20.12 11.42 -18.46
CA GLU A 40 -20.91 10.21 -18.69
C GLU A 40 -20.06 9.01 -18.23
N GLY A 41 -19.89 8.84 -16.91
CA GLY A 41 -19.08 7.77 -16.32
C GLY A 41 -18.28 8.22 -15.10
N LEU A 42 -17.30 7.41 -14.73
CA LEU A 42 -16.38 7.70 -13.62
C LEU A 42 -15.54 8.94 -13.94
N ALA A 43 -15.57 9.94 -13.07
CA ALA A 43 -14.81 11.18 -13.24
C ALA A 43 -13.29 10.89 -13.18
N PRO A 44 -12.52 11.20 -14.26
CA PRO A 44 -11.06 11.14 -14.21
C PRO A 44 -10.49 12.20 -13.26
N GLY A 45 -9.38 11.89 -12.61
CA GLY A 45 -8.72 12.76 -11.64
C GLY A 45 -8.74 12.19 -10.22
N PRO A 46 -8.52 13.04 -9.19
CA PRO A 46 -8.25 12.57 -7.83
C PRO A 46 -9.50 12.14 -7.08
N TRP A 47 -9.36 11.05 -6.33
CA TRP A 47 -10.36 10.49 -5.43
C TRP A 47 -9.73 10.16 -4.08
N ARG A 48 -10.54 10.30 -3.03
CA ARG A 48 -10.23 9.78 -1.70
C ARG A 48 -11.09 8.56 -1.43
N GLY A 49 -10.45 7.42 -1.19
CA GLY A 49 -11.07 6.16 -0.81
C GLY A 49 -10.99 5.91 0.70
N LEU A 50 -12.04 5.31 1.25
CA LEU A 50 -12.16 4.91 2.65
C LEU A 50 -12.56 3.43 2.70
N LEU A 51 -11.79 2.61 3.40
CA LEU A 51 -12.17 1.24 3.77
C LEU A 51 -12.48 1.19 5.25
N PHE A 52 -13.71 0.82 5.59
CA PHE A 52 -14.18 0.86 6.98
C PHE A 52 -13.78 -0.41 7.74
N ILE A 53 -13.12 -0.20 8.88
CA ILE A 53 -12.85 -1.24 9.88
C ILE A 53 -14.05 -1.34 10.82
N ASP A 54 -14.49 -0.19 11.32
CA ASP A 54 -15.74 -0.04 12.07
C ASP A 54 -16.49 1.17 11.50
N LYS A 55 -17.71 0.92 11.01
CA LYS A 55 -18.53 1.92 10.34
C LYS A 55 -19.63 2.36 11.29
N HIS A 56 -19.53 3.59 11.77
CA HIS A 56 -20.61 4.19 12.54
C HIS A 56 -21.72 4.66 11.58
N GLU A 57 -22.85 3.96 11.55
CA GLU A 57 -24.04 4.41 10.82
C GLU A 57 -24.99 5.10 11.81
N GLU A 58 -25.25 6.40 11.64
CA GLU A 58 -26.36 7.02 12.36
C GLU A 58 -27.68 6.44 11.82
N ILE A 59 -28.35 5.60 12.61
CA ILE A 59 -29.71 5.15 12.29
C ILE A 59 -30.64 6.35 12.47
N VAL A 60 -30.97 7.01 11.35
CA VAL A 60 -31.97 8.08 11.34
C VAL A 60 -33.36 7.46 11.39
N VAL A 61 -33.94 7.33 12.58
CA VAL A 61 -35.37 7.01 12.74
C VAL A 61 -36.19 8.29 12.58
N THR A 62 -36.64 8.59 11.36
CA THR A 62 -37.65 9.64 11.15
C THR A 62 -39.02 9.14 11.59
N LYS A 63 -39.49 9.58 12.75
CA LYS A 63 -40.92 9.52 13.10
C LYS A 63 -41.53 10.91 12.88
N ASN A 64 -42.14 11.07 11.72
CA ASN A 64 -42.94 12.21 11.26
C ASN A 64 -42.18 13.51 10.93
N LYS A 65 -42.67 14.14 9.85
CA LYS A 65 -42.16 15.31 9.15
C LYS A 65 -42.03 16.54 10.08
N ASP A 66 -41.07 17.40 9.72
CA ASP A 66 -40.83 18.77 10.24
C ASP A 66 -39.82 18.95 11.38
N LYS A 67 -38.62 18.37 11.24
CA LYS A 67 -37.40 18.93 11.86
C LYS A 67 -36.24 18.99 10.88
N ILE A 68 -35.61 20.15 10.79
CA ILE A 68 -34.27 20.29 10.20
C ILE A 68 -33.31 19.55 11.14
N VAL A 69 -32.69 18.50 10.62
CA VAL A 69 -31.64 17.75 11.28
C VAL A 69 -30.34 18.51 11.04
N GLU A 70 -29.75 19.10 12.08
CA GLU A 70 -28.32 19.43 12.02
C GLU A 70 -27.57 18.10 11.97
N ARG A 71 -26.97 17.79 10.81
CA ARG A 71 -25.97 16.72 10.68
C ARG A 71 -24.86 17.01 11.67
N ASP A 72 -24.55 16.07 12.55
CA ASP A 72 -23.25 16.06 13.20
C ASP A 72 -22.21 15.84 12.09
N THR A 73 -21.52 16.91 11.69
CA THR A 73 -20.64 16.94 10.51
C THR A 73 -19.37 16.11 10.68
N ARG A 74 -19.23 15.39 11.78
CA ARG A 74 -18.01 14.66 12.18
C ARG A 74 -18.17 13.14 12.04
N TYR A 75 -18.73 12.69 10.92
CA TYR A 75 -18.86 11.27 10.57
C TYR A 75 -17.53 10.50 10.62
N GLU A 76 -16.43 11.16 10.23
CA GLU A 76 -15.08 10.60 10.27
C GLU A 76 -14.51 10.48 11.69
N ASP A 77 -15.01 11.25 12.65
CA ASP A 77 -14.51 11.20 14.04
C ASP A 77 -15.08 10.00 14.82
N LYS A 78 -16.19 9.41 14.33
CA LYS A 78 -16.87 8.27 14.97
C LYS A 78 -16.56 6.92 14.31
N SER A 79 -15.94 6.90 13.13
CA SER A 79 -15.65 5.69 12.36
C SER A 79 -14.16 5.38 12.34
N THR A 80 -13.80 4.10 12.32
CA THR A 80 -12.41 3.66 12.12
C THR A 80 -12.25 3.19 10.68
N PHE A 81 -11.36 3.82 9.93
CA PHE A 81 -11.18 3.53 8.50
C PHE A 81 -9.74 3.70 8.02
N VAL A 82 -9.39 2.94 6.99
CA VAL A 82 -8.19 3.09 6.19
C VAL A 82 -8.50 4.08 5.08
N ALA A 83 -7.89 5.26 5.12
CA ALA A 83 -8.01 6.24 4.04
C ALA A 83 -6.86 6.08 3.05
N PHE A 84 -7.12 6.28 1.76
CA PHE A 84 -6.09 6.28 0.72
C PHE A 84 -6.51 7.20 -0.43
N LEU A 85 -5.51 7.67 -1.17
CA LEU A 85 -5.71 8.52 -2.34
C LEU A 85 -5.50 7.69 -3.59
N PHE A 86 -6.31 7.93 -4.61
CA PHE A 86 -6.11 7.34 -5.93
C PHE A 86 -6.57 8.29 -7.02
N ASP A 87 -5.98 8.17 -8.21
CA ASP A 87 -6.50 8.85 -9.40
C ASP A 87 -7.24 7.85 -10.27
N ILE A 88 -8.31 8.29 -10.92
CA ILE A 88 -8.83 7.61 -12.10
C ILE A 88 -8.17 8.22 -13.32
N GLN A 89 -7.48 7.39 -14.08
CA GLN A 89 -6.87 7.73 -15.35
C GLN A 89 -7.57 6.97 -16.47
N VAL A 90 -7.46 7.49 -17.69
CA VAL A 90 -7.96 6.83 -18.90
C VAL A 90 -6.77 6.64 -19.82
N ASP A 91 -6.51 5.40 -20.21
CA ASP A 91 -5.39 5.11 -21.11
C ASP A 91 -5.71 5.46 -22.57
N ALA A 92 -4.73 5.27 -23.45
CA ALA A 92 -4.86 5.56 -24.88
C ALA A 92 -5.94 4.73 -25.58
N ALA A 93 -6.34 3.59 -25.01
CA ALA A 93 -7.41 2.72 -25.52
C ALA A 93 -8.79 3.09 -24.94
N GLY A 94 -8.88 4.09 -24.05
CA GLY A 94 -10.11 4.50 -23.41
C GLY A 94 -10.48 3.67 -22.18
N GLN A 95 -9.58 2.81 -21.69
CA GLN A 95 -9.84 2.00 -20.51
C GLN A 95 -9.50 2.78 -19.23
N HIS A 96 -10.40 2.74 -18.25
CA HIS A 96 -10.16 3.32 -16.94
C HIS A 96 -9.10 2.54 -16.17
N GLN A 97 -8.24 3.26 -15.46
CA GLN A 97 -7.20 2.74 -14.57
C GLN A 97 -7.30 3.44 -13.22
N MET A 98 -7.16 2.68 -12.14
CA MET A 98 -7.11 3.18 -10.77
C MET A 98 -5.65 3.24 -10.33
N VAL A 99 -5.18 4.44 -10.04
CA VAL A 99 -3.77 4.70 -9.68
C VAL A 99 -3.71 5.10 -8.20
N VAL A 100 -3.49 4.12 -7.34
CA VAL A 100 -3.42 4.30 -5.88
C VAL A 100 -2.08 4.90 -5.48
N LYS A 101 -2.10 5.81 -4.50
CA LYS A 101 -0.93 6.55 -4.01
C LYS A 101 -0.70 6.27 -2.52
N ASN A 102 0.47 5.74 -2.19
CA ASN A 102 0.93 5.51 -0.82
C ASN A 102 2.26 6.26 -0.62
N GLY A 103 2.18 7.55 -0.29
CA GLY A 103 3.36 8.41 -0.22
C GLY A 103 4.09 8.46 -1.57
N ARG A 104 5.33 7.98 -1.61
CA ARG A 104 6.15 7.88 -2.83
C ARG A 104 5.78 6.71 -3.75
N GLU A 105 5.00 5.74 -3.28
CA GLU A 105 4.57 4.61 -4.10
C GLU A 105 3.32 4.95 -4.90
N THR A 106 3.30 4.47 -6.14
CA THR A 106 2.13 4.49 -7.01
C THR A 106 1.86 3.08 -7.52
N LEU A 107 0.63 2.60 -7.35
CA LEU A 107 0.18 1.28 -7.79
C LEU A 107 -0.96 1.45 -8.80
N GLN A 108 -0.85 0.78 -9.93
CA GLN A 108 -1.87 0.82 -10.97
C GLN A 108 -2.69 -0.47 -10.97
N PHE A 109 -4.01 -0.31 -10.93
CA PHE A 109 -4.98 -1.39 -11.04
C PHE A 109 -5.93 -1.13 -12.21
N ASN A 110 -6.33 -2.20 -12.88
CA ASN A 110 -7.16 -2.11 -14.08
C ASN A 110 -8.63 -2.25 -13.72
N PHE A 111 -9.48 -1.41 -14.31
CA PHE A 111 -10.91 -1.67 -14.31
C PHE A 111 -11.21 -2.81 -15.27
N VAL A 112 -11.83 -3.88 -14.77
CA VAL A 112 -12.34 -4.98 -15.59
C VAL A 112 -13.64 -4.56 -16.26
N TYR A 113 -14.48 -3.82 -15.53
CA TYR A 113 -15.65 -3.18 -16.14
C TYR A 113 -16.01 -1.88 -15.41
N THR A 114 -16.61 -0.98 -16.20
CA THR A 114 -17.35 0.19 -15.75
C THR A 114 -18.62 0.24 -16.60
N GLY A 115 -19.80 0.24 -15.99
CA GLY A 115 -21.07 0.24 -16.74
C GLY A 115 -22.25 -0.23 -15.90
N LYS A 116 -23.41 -0.40 -16.53
CA LYS A 116 -24.61 -0.83 -15.80
C LYS A 116 -24.42 -2.21 -15.15
N ASN A 117 -24.96 -2.36 -13.94
CA ASN A 117 -25.05 -3.66 -13.24
C ASN A 117 -25.83 -4.67 -14.10
N ALA A 118 -25.83 -5.95 -13.71
CA ALA A 118 -26.46 -7.03 -14.48
C ALA A 118 -27.96 -6.80 -14.79
N ASN A 119 -28.64 -5.97 -14.00
CA ASN A 119 -30.06 -5.65 -14.15
C ASN A 119 -30.31 -4.34 -14.93
N GLY A 120 -29.26 -3.64 -15.37
CA GLY A 120 -29.35 -2.41 -16.14
C GLY A 120 -29.67 -1.15 -15.32
N THR A 121 -29.74 -1.22 -13.99
CA THR A 121 -30.37 -0.18 -13.15
C THR A 121 -29.37 0.83 -12.58
N GLU A 122 -28.15 0.41 -12.27
CA GLU A 122 -27.16 1.23 -11.56
C GLU A 122 -25.82 1.19 -12.28
N ASP A 123 -25.11 2.30 -12.30
CA ASP A 123 -23.74 2.34 -12.81
C ASP A 123 -22.80 1.69 -11.78
N SER A 124 -22.02 0.73 -12.24
CA SER A 124 -21.24 -0.19 -11.44
C SER A 124 -19.82 -0.33 -11.95
N PHE A 125 -18.92 -0.71 -11.05
CA PHE A 125 -17.51 -0.87 -11.36
C PHE A 125 -16.93 -2.13 -10.72
N TYR A 126 -15.87 -2.64 -11.34
CA TYR A 126 -15.02 -3.68 -10.78
C TYR A 126 -13.57 -3.39 -11.14
N VAL A 127 -12.74 -3.26 -10.12
CA VAL A 127 -11.30 -3.11 -10.22
C VAL A 127 -10.66 -4.43 -9.81
N ASP A 128 -9.80 -4.94 -10.68
CA ASP A 128 -8.95 -6.09 -10.43
C ASP A 128 -7.65 -5.63 -9.77
N LEU A 129 -7.38 -6.12 -8.56
CA LEU A 129 -6.23 -5.72 -7.74
C LEU A 129 -5.05 -6.68 -7.92
N SER A 130 -4.84 -7.13 -9.16
CA SER A 130 -3.70 -7.99 -9.51
C SER A 130 -2.35 -7.32 -9.19
N PRO A 131 -1.33 -8.09 -8.77
CA PRO A 131 -1.27 -9.55 -8.81
C PRO A 131 -2.05 -10.26 -7.70
N TYR A 132 -2.59 -9.55 -6.71
CA TYR A 132 -3.27 -10.15 -5.57
C TYR A 132 -4.63 -10.75 -5.93
N ASP A 133 -5.12 -11.69 -5.10
CA ASP A 133 -6.45 -12.27 -5.27
C ASP A 133 -7.50 -11.39 -4.60
N ALA A 134 -7.66 -10.17 -5.11
CA ALA A 134 -8.54 -9.18 -4.51
C ALA A 134 -9.23 -8.33 -5.56
N CYS A 135 -10.36 -7.75 -5.18
CA CYS A 135 -11.08 -6.82 -6.02
C CYS A 135 -11.72 -5.69 -5.22
N LEU A 136 -11.95 -4.58 -5.89
CA LEU A 136 -12.81 -3.49 -5.43
C LEU A 136 -14.01 -3.42 -6.37
N SER A 137 -15.22 -3.58 -5.86
CA SER A 137 -16.42 -3.53 -6.70
C SER A 137 -17.59 -2.86 -6.00
N GLY A 138 -18.47 -2.25 -6.79
CA GLY A 138 -19.60 -1.50 -6.26
C GLY A 138 -20.34 -0.69 -7.31
N ILE A 139 -21.02 0.34 -6.84
CA ILE A 139 -21.77 1.32 -7.65
C ILE A 139 -21.12 2.69 -7.57
N TYR A 140 -21.36 3.51 -8.59
CA TYR A 140 -20.92 4.89 -8.62
C TYR A 140 -22.03 5.82 -9.13
N ASP A 141 -22.01 7.05 -8.65
CA ASP A 141 -22.86 8.14 -9.13
C ASP A 141 -22.05 9.44 -9.08
N ALA A 142 -21.81 10.03 -10.26
CA ALA A 142 -21.05 11.26 -10.47
C ALA A 142 -19.72 11.32 -9.69
N ASN A 143 -19.73 11.93 -8.50
CA ASN A 143 -18.56 12.20 -7.67
C ASN A 143 -18.41 11.22 -6.47
N LYS A 144 -19.15 10.11 -6.48
CA LYS A 144 -19.22 9.16 -5.35
C LYS A 144 -19.13 7.72 -5.83
N MET A 145 -18.39 6.90 -5.07
CA MET A 145 -18.42 5.43 -5.17
C MET A 145 -18.82 4.83 -3.84
N GLN A 146 -19.51 3.69 -3.89
CA GLN A 146 -19.79 2.83 -2.74
C GLN A 146 -19.70 1.38 -3.15
N GLY A 147 -19.14 0.54 -2.30
CA GLY A 147 -18.94 -0.86 -2.60
C GLY A 147 -18.22 -1.62 -1.52
N SER A 148 -17.38 -2.56 -1.94
CA SER A 148 -16.57 -3.36 -1.04
C SER A 148 -15.22 -3.72 -1.66
N TRP A 149 -14.18 -3.72 -0.82
CA TRP A 149 -12.94 -4.45 -1.10
C TRP A 149 -13.10 -5.89 -0.61
N LYS A 150 -12.76 -6.86 -1.44
CA LYS A 150 -12.82 -8.29 -1.12
C LYS A 150 -11.46 -8.93 -1.36
N VAL A 151 -11.04 -9.79 -0.44
CA VAL A 151 -9.86 -10.64 -0.59
C VAL A 151 -10.36 -12.06 -0.83
N LEU A 152 -10.24 -12.52 -2.07
CA LEU A 152 -10.88 -13.71 -2.60
C LEU A 152 -10.24 -15.01 -2.06
N ASP A 153 -8.95 -14.96 -1.73
CA ASP A 153 -8.23 -16.07 -1.09
C ASP A 153 -8.47 -16.18 0.43
N LYS A 154 -9.26 -15.26 1.00
CA LYS A 154 -9.72 -15.27 2.40
C LYS A 154 -11.26 -15.38 2.41
N PRO A 155 -11.83 -16.59 2.54
CA PRO A 155 -13.28 -16.78 2.50
C PRO A 155 -14.03 -15.86 3.45
N GLY A 156 -14.99 -15.10 2.91
CA GLY A 156 -15.83 -14.17 3.68
C GLY A 156 -15.17 -12.83 4.03
N TYR A 157 -13.90 -12.60 3.69
CA TYR A 157 -13.22 -11.35 3.98
C TYR A 157 -13.66 -10.22 3.04
N SER A 158 -14.22 -9.17 3.62
CA SER A 158 -14.69 -7.98 2.89
C SER A 158 -14.62 -6.75 3.79
N MET A 159 -14.34 -5.59 3.21
CA MET A 159 -14.45 -4.29 3.89
C MET A 159 -15.36 -3.35 3.10
N PRO A 160 -16.29 -2.64 3.75
CA PRO A 160 -17.07 -1.60 3.10
C PRO A 160 -16.15 -0.51 2.53
N PHE A 161 -16.44 -0.09 1.30
CA PHE A 161 -15.68 0.92 0.57
C PHE A 161 -16.57 2.13 0.24
N GLU A 162 -16.02 3.32 0.46
CA GLU A 162 -16.56 4.55 -0.11
C GLU A 162 -15.45 5.38 -0.75
N ALA A 163 -15.79 6.11 -1.81
CA ALA A 163 -14.89 7.16 -2.31
C ALA A 163 -15.64 8.43 -2.70
N ARG A 164 -14.89 9.54 -2.71
CA ARG A 164 -15.35 10.86 -3.15
C ARG A 164 -14.32 11.50 -4.08
N PHE A 165 -14.81 12.05 -5.19
CA PHE A 165 -13.99 12.78 -6.16
C PHE A 165 -13.59 14.16 -5.62
N GLY A 166 -12.40 14.63 -6.01
CA GLY A 166 -11.91 15.97 -5.71
C GLY A 166 -11.40 16.16 -4.27
N GLN A 167 -11.31 15.09 -3.48
CA GLN A 167 -10.72 15.12 -2.15
C GLN A 167 -9.25 14.70 -2.22
N ASP A 168 -8.35 15.60 -1.84
CA ASP A 168 -6.90 15.46 -1.95
C ASP A 168 -6.18 15.28 -0.59
N HIS A 169 -6.94 15.30 0.51
CA HIS A 169 -6.44 15.01 1.86
C HIS A 169 -6.65 13.54 2.22
N ARG A 170 -5.74 12.96 3.00
CA ARG A 170 -5.90 11.58 3.49
C ARG A 170 -6.77 11.54 4.74
N TYR A 171 -6.47 12.35 5.74
CA TYR A 171 -7.29 12.52 6.94
C TYR A 171 -7.76 13.97 7.10
N GLN A 172 -9.02 14.15 7.53
CA GLN A 172 -9.50 15.47 7.93
C GLN A 172 -8.83 15.87 9.24
N LYS A 173 -8.38 17.13 9.31
CA LYS A 173 -7.84 17.70 10.56
C LYS A 173 -8.98 18.17 11.44
N THR A 174 -8.83 17.99 12.75
CA THR A 174 -9.74 18.62 13.72
C THR A 174 -9.60 20.13 13.59
N GLY A 175 -10.73 20.84 13.46
CA GLY A 175 -10.74 22.28 13.20
C GLY A 175 -10.12 23.07 14.35
N GLY A 176 -8.82 23.35 14.26
CA GLY A 176 -8.05 24.15 15.20
C GLY A 176 -6.64 24.38 14.66
N LYS A 177 -6.03 25.55 14.92
CA LYS A 177 -4.61 25.78 14.60
C LYS A 177 -3.74 25.06 15.64
N VAL A 178 -3.74 23.73 15.64
CA VAL A 178 -2.85 22.95 16.52
C VAL A 178 -1.54 22.74 15.78
N THR A 179 -0.41 23.11 16.38
CA THR A 179 0.92 22.89 15.76
C THR A 179 1.22 21.38 15.80
N PRO A 180 1.73 20.77 14.71
CA PRO A 180 1.97 19.33 14.69
C PRO A 180 3.19 19.04 15.58
N ALA A 181 3.09 18.00 16.41
CA ALA A 181 4.21 17.52 17.19
C ALA A 181 5.37 17.14 16.26
N LYS A 182 6.60 17.31 16.76
CA LYS A 182 7.80 16.93 16.02
C LYS A 182 8.06 15.44 16.18
N LEU A 183 8.03 14.71 15.08
CA LEU A 183 8.30 13.29 15.02
C LEU A 183 9.80 13.04 14.85
N GLY A 184 10.34 12.06 15.58
CA GLY A 184 11.67 11.54 15.31
C GLY A 184 11.73 10.77 13.99
N SER A 185 12.92 10.59 13.42
CA SER A 185 13.06 9.83 12.18
C SER A 185 13.06 8.31 12.39
N ILE A 186 13.55 7.83 13.53
CA ILE A 186 13.72 6.40 13.82
C ILE A 186 13.22 6.08 15.22
N TYR A 187 12.44 5.00 15.32
CA TYR A 187 11.94 4.45 16.57
C TYR A 187 12.19 2.94 16.62
N GLN A 188 12.67 2.44 17.77
CA GLN A 188 12.63 1.02 18.10
C GLN A 188 11.22 0.70 18.58
N CYS A 189 10.52 -0.17 17.87
CA CYS A 189 9.12 -0.48 18.10
C CYS A 189 8.92 -1.92 18.59
N VAL A 190 7.87 -2.13 19.38
CA VAL A 190 7.36 -3.44 19.78
C VAL A 190 5.87 -3.50 19.50
N PHE A 191 5.46 -4.48 18.72
CA PHE A 191 4.05 -4.79 18.42
C PHE A 191 3.55 -5.90 19.31
N SER A 192 2.24 -5.91 19.60
CA SER A 192 1.63 -6.82 20.57
C SER A 192 2.39 -6.85 21.90
N PRO A 193 2.70 -5.67 22.48
CA PRO A 193 3.31 -5.61 23.79
C PRO A 193 2.41 -6.39 24.76
N ASP A 194 3.03 -7.09 25.71
CA ASP A 194 2.34 -7.89 26.73
C ASP A 194 1.72 -9.21 26.24
N SER A 195 2.03 -9.67 25.01
CA SER A 195 1.63 -10.99 24.52
C SER A 195 2.82 -11.87 24.14
N ALA A 196 2.59 -13.18 24.03
CA ALA A 196 3.58 -14.14 23.52
C ALA A 196 3.89 -13.93 22.02
N ASP A 197 3.06 -13.17 21.32
CA ASP A 197 3.21 -12.82 19.91
C ASP A 197 3.93 -11.47 19.75
N ALA A 198 4.56 -10.96 20.81
CA ALA A 198 5.33 -9.72 20.75
C ALA A 198 6.47 -9.84 19.73
N TYR A 199 6.61 -8.84 18.85
CA TYR A 199 7.71 -8.80 17.89
C TYR A 199 8.29 -7.40 17.76
N SER A 200 9.59 -7.38 17.43
CA SER A 200 10.37 -6.16 17.26
C SER A 200 10.18 -5.59 15.85
N ALA A 201 10.14 -4.27 15.77
CA ALA A 201 10.14 -3.54 14.51
C ALA A 201 10.95 -2.24 14.63
N VAL A 202 11.32 -1.65 13.50
CA VAL A 202 11.94 -0.33 13.42
C VAL A 202 11.02 0.58 12.62
N GLY A 203 10.45 1.59 13.27
CA GLY A 203 9.68 2.64 12.62
C GLY A 203 10.60 3.67 11.98
N GLU A 204 10.43 3.92 10.69
CA GLU A 204 11.20 4.90 9.92
C GLU A 204 10.24 5.95 9.36
N PHE A 205 10.41 7.22 9.75
CA PHE A 205 9.46 8.28 9.41
C PHE A 205 10.13 9.53 8.84
N VAL A 206 9.45 10.16 7.90
CA VAL A 206 9.78 11.46 7.34
C VAL A 206 8.58 12.38 7.52
N GLN A 207 8.76 13.45 8.28
CA GLN A 207 7.73 14.47 8.51
C GLN A 207 8.02 15.71 7.67
N ASN A 208 6.99 16.22 6.98
CA ASN A 208 6.98 17.53 6.36
C ASN A 208 5.75 18.31 6.83
N GLU A 209 5.95 19.24 7.76
CA GLU A 209 4.90 19.90 8.52
C GLU A 209 3.92 18.88 9.15
N TRP A 210 2.73 18.77 8.58
CA TRP A 210 1.65 17.89 9.02
C TRP A 210 1.71 16.53 8.34
N LYS A 211 2.35 16.42 7.17
CA LYS A 211 2.38 15.18 6.41
C LYS A 211 3.47 14.29 6.98
N VAL A 212 3.15 13.01 7.10
CA VAL A 212 4.12 11.97 7.47
C VAL A 212 4.06 10.85 6.47
N GLU A 213 5.23 10.40 6.07
CA GLU A 213 5.43 9.15 5.37
C GLU A 213 6.36 8.26 6.18
N GLY A 214 6.27 6.96 5.98
CA GLY A 214 7.17 6.05 6.66
C GLY A 214 6.87 4.59 6.40
N THR A 215 7.53 3.75 7.18
CA THR A 215 7.27 2.31 7.21
C THR A 215 7.67 1.75 8.57
N PHE A 216 7.34 0.49 8.80
CA PHE A 216 7.90 -0.30 9.88
C PHE A 216 8.63 -1.48 9.26
N ARG A 217 9.90 -1.65 9.61
CA ARG A 217 10.67 -2.84 9.27
C ARG A 217 10.54 -3.87 10.38
N THR A 218 10.37 -5.12 10.03
CA THR A 218 10.36 -6.26 10.94
C THR A 218 11.49 -7.21 10.55
N GLU A 219 11.70 -8.25 11.33
CA GLU A 219 12.71 -9.27 11.04
C GLU A 219 12.37 -10.11 9.79
N THR A 220 11.16 -10.00 9.27
CA THR A 220 10.66 -10.81 8.16
C THR A 220 10.24 -9.99 6.95
N GLY A 221 10.36 -8.66 7.00
CA GLY A 221 9.99 -7.77 5.90
C GLY A 221 9.64 -6.38 6.41
N ASP A 222 8.69 -5.73 5.75
CA ASP A 222 8.25 -4.37 6.08
C ASP A 222 6.77 -4.13 5.77
N PHE A 223 6.21 -3.07 6.35
CA PHE A 223 4.81 -2.67 6.19
C PHE A 223 4.55 -1.79 4.95
N ARG A 224 5.47 -1.82 3.96
CA ARG A 224 5.46 -1.01 2.74
C ARG A 224 5.35 0.48 3.02
N TYR A 225 4.98 1.24 2.00
CA TYR A 225 4.85 2.69 2.05
C TYR A 225 3.60 3.09 2.83
N LEU A 226 3.79 3.77 3.95
CA LEU A 226 2.73 4.38 4.74
C LEU A 226 2.70 5.89 4.50
N SER A 227 1.50 6.46 4.49
CA SER A 227 1.31 7.91 4.34
C SER A 227 0.15 8.38 5.21
N GLY A 228 0.24 9.61 5.70
CA GLY A 228 -0.81 10.24 6.48
C GLY A 228 -0.38 11.54 7.10
N ASP A 229 -0.97 11.83 8.26
CA ASP A 229 -1.03 13.17 8.80
C ASP A 229 -0.82 13.16 10.32
N ILE A 230 -0.21 14.22 10.83
CA ILE A 230 -0.16 14.60 12.24
C ILE A 230 -1.15 15.73 12.48
N ASP A 231 -2.00 15.55 13.49
CA ASP A 231 -2.90 16.55 14.03
C ASP A 231 -2.62 16.72 15.53
N GLY A 232 -1.97 17.82 15.89
CA GLY A 232 -1.45 18.01 17.25
C GLY A 232 -0.40 16.95 17.63
N ASP A 233 -0.67 16.22 18.70
CA ASP A 233 0.14 15.10 19.19
C ASP A 233 -0.34 13.75 18.69
N TYR A 234 -1.25 13.70 17.70
CA TYR A 234 -1.79 12.46 17.18
C TYR A 234 -1.38 12.23 15.72
N MET A 235 -0.94 11.02 15.40
CA MET A 235 -0.55 10.58 14.07
C MET A 235 -1.49 9.50 13.54
N LYS A 236 -1.87 9.61 12.26
CA LYS A 236 -2.48 8.52 11.50
C LYS A 236 -1.65 8.24 10.25
N LEU A 237 -1.34 6.98 10.03
CA LEU A 237 -0.66 6.49 8.83
C LEU A 237 -1.47 5.33 8.24
N SER A 238 -1.57 5.27 6.92
CA SER A 238 -2.25 4.17 6.25
C SER A 238 -1.61 3.76 4.94
N CYS A 239 -1.96 2.55 4.52
CA CYS A 239 -1.63 1.99 3.22
C CYS A 239 -2.83 1.19 2.70
N PHE A 240 -3.12 1.37 1.42
CA PHE A 240 -3.93 0.43 0.66
C PHE A 240 -3.13 0.05 -0.60
N ASP A 241 -2.74 -1.21 -0.73
CA ASP A 241 -1.89 -1.71 -1.83
C ASP A 241 -2.57 -2.83 -2.63
N GLY A 242 -3.86 -3.05 -2.40
CA GLY A 242 -4.65 -4.15 -2.97
C GLY A 242 -4.60 -5.46 -2.17
N ALA A 243 -3.50 -5.73 -1.44
CA ALA A 243 -3.36 -6.88 -0.54
C ALA A 243 -3.69 -6.53 0.92
N HIS A 244 -3.37 -5.31 1.32
CA HIS A 244 -3.46 -4.78 2.66
C HIS A 244 -4.35 -3.55 2.72
N ALA A 245 -5.01 -3.39 3.86
CA ALA A 245 -5.60 -2.14 4.30
C ALA A 245 -5.07 -1.90 5.71
N PHE A 246 -3.98 -1.15 5.82
CA PHE A 246 -3.30 -0.86 7.08
C PHE A 246 -3.71 0.50 7.62
N LEU A 247 -3.97 0.57 8.91
CA LEU A 247 -4.10 1.80 9.67
C LEU A 247 -3.21 1.71 10.91
N PHE A 248 -2.31 2.67 11.05
CA PHE A 248 -1.55 2.90 12.27
C PHE A 248 -2.01 4.22 12.86
N THR A 249 -2.32 4.18 14.15
CA THR A 249 -2.55 5.38 14.96
C THR A 249 -1.46 5.48 16.00
N ALA A 250 -1.11 6.71 16.41
CA ALA A 250 -0.21 6.91 17.55
C ALA A 250 -0.42 8.26 18.23
N GLU A 251 -0.32 8.27 19.54
CA GLU A 251 -0.01 9.47 20.33
C GLU A 251 1.51 9.68 20.32
N ILE A 252 1.93 10.93 20.10
CA ILE A 252 3.32 11.38 20.02
C ILE A 252 3.70 11.99 21.37
N GLY A 253 4.51 11.26 22.13
CA GLY A 253 5.18 11.75 23.34
C GLY A 253 6.49 12.48 23.02
N ALA A 254 7.27 12.78 24.06
CA ALA A 254 8.57 13.44 23.89
C ALA A 254 9.56 12.59 23.07
N ASP A 255 9.73 11.33 23.45
CA ASP A 255 10.59 10.35 22.77
C ASP A 255 9.87 9.01 22.51
N THR A 256 8.55 8.99 22.65
CA THR A 256 7.74 7.77 22.58
C THR A 256 6.59 7.89 21.58
N LEU A 257 6.21 6.77 21.01
CA LEU A 257 4.97 6.60 20.25
C LEU A 257 4.16 5.51 20.93
N THR A 258 2.87 5.74 21.16
CA THR A 258 1.94 4.74 21.69
C THR A 258 0.75 4.65 20.76
N GLY A 259 0.52 3.47 20.20
CA GLY A 259 -0.37 3.36 19.05
C GLY A 259 -1.13 2.05 18.94
N ILE A 260 -2.06 2.04 17.98
CA ILE A 260 -2.80 0.84 17.58
C ILE A 260 -2.54 0.63 16.10
N PHE A 261 -2.28 -0.63 15.73
CA PHE A 261 -2.20 -1.08 14.37
C PHE A 261 -3.41 -1.94 14.03
N TYR A 262 -4.04 -1.64 12.89
CA TYR A 262 -5.12 -2.41 12.30
C TYR A 262 -4.69 -2.95 10.95
N SER A 263 -4.91 -4.25 10.75
CA SER A 263 -4.83 -4.91 9.45
C SER A 263 -6.24 -5.29 9.02
N GLY A 264 -6.89 -4.35 8.33
CA GLY A 264 -8.31 -4.40 8.01
C GLY A 264 -9.18 -4.77 9.22
N VAL A 265 -10.19 -5.62 9.00
CA VAL A 265 -11.20 -5.98 10.03
C VAL A 265 -10.82 -7.18 10.91
N HIS A 266 -9.71 -7.86 10.60
CA HIS A 266 -9.41 -9.19 11.16
C HIS A 266 -8.30 -9.20 12.21
N TYR A 267 -7.50 -8.15 12.28
CA TYR A 267 -6.38 -8.08 13.22
C TYR A 267 -6.17 -6.66 13.71
N GLN A 268 -5.99 -6.52 15.02
CA GLN A 268 -5.58 -5.29 15.67
C GLN A 268 -4.57 -5.61 16.78
N THR A 269 -3.65 -4.70 17.03
CA THR A 269 -2.71 -4.81 18.16
C THR A 269 -2.21 -3.45 18.61
N ASN A 270 -1.82 -3.35 19.87
CA ASN A 270 -1.10 -2.20 20.37
C ASN A 270 0.35 -2.23 19.87
N TRP A 271 0.99 -1.08 19.80
CA TRP A 271 2.43 -0.97 19.58
C TRP A 271 3.00 0.23 20.32
N HIS A 272 4.27 0.10 20.72
CA HIS A 272 5.02 1.19 21.35
C HIS A 272 6.32 1.40 20.61
N GLY A 273 6.70 2.65 20.40
CA GLY A 273 7.98 3.06 19.81
C GLY A 273 8.78 3.91 20.78
N THR A 274 10.08 3.68 20.89
CA THR A 274 11.03 4.56 21.59
C THR A 274 12.01 5.14 20.58
N LYS A 275 12.19 6.45 20.58
CA LYS A 275 13.09 7.14 19.65
C LYS A 275 14.52 6.68 19.87
N VAL A 276 15.23 6.37 18.78
CA VAL A 276 16.62 5.92 18.80
C VAL A 276 17.39 6.54 17.64
N GLU A 277 18.71 6.57 17.73
CA GLU A 277 19.57 6.97 16.60
C GLU A 277 19.64 5.88 15.52
N ARG A 278 19.55 4.61 15.95
CA ARG A 278 19.59 3.44 15.08
C ARG A 278 18.68 2.34 15.63
N GLY A 279 17.79 1.82 14.79
CA GLY A 279 16.99 0.64 15.09
C GLY A 279 17.78 -0.66 14.90
N ILE A 280 17.45 -1.69 15.67
CA ILE A 280 18.12 -2.99 15.66
C ILE A 280 17.10 -4.09 15.40
N LEU A 281 17.39 -4.92 14.40
CA LEU A 281 16.69 -6.17 14.09
C LEU A 281 17.73 -7.29 14.00
N ARG A 282 17.31 -8.54 14.19
CA ARG A 282 18.19 -9.69 13.94
C ARG A 282 18.62 -9.72 12.48
N ASN A 283 19.82 -10.24 12.23
CA ASN A 283 20.32 -10.40 10.87
C ASN A 283 19.42 -11.44 10.14
N PRO A 284 18.85 -11.10 8.96
CA PRO A 284 17.98 -12.01 8.19
C PRO A 284 18.68 -13.34 7.82
N ASP A 285 20.00 -13.34 7.72
CA ASP A 285 20.81 -14.52 7.39
C ASP A 285 21.01 -15.49 8.57
N SER A 286 20.60 -15.07 9.77
CA SER A 286 20.73 -15.86 11.01
C SER A 286 19.41 -16.47 11.50
N LEU A 287 18.30 -16.11 10.87
CA LEU A 287 16.96 -16.55 11.28
C LEU A 287 16.71 -18.01 10.90
N SER A 288 17.18 -18.41 9.72
CA SER A 288 17.14 -19.77 9.22
C SER A 288 18.51 -20.17 8.70
N LEU A 289 18.96 -21.39 9.01
CA LEU A 289 20.28 -21.89 8.66
C LEU A 289 20.18 -23.19 7.86
N PRO A 290 21.16 -23.52 7.01
CA PRO A 290 21.28 -24.87 6.43
C PRO A 290 21.31 -25.94 7.55
N SER A 291 20.50 -26.99 7.44
CA SER A 291 20.22 -27.91 8.56
C SER A 291 21.14 -29.13 8.62
N ASP A 292 21.70 -29.60 7.50
CA ASP A 292 22.37 -30.90 7.46
C ASP A 292 23.45 -31.08 6.38
N GLY A 293 23.80 -30.03 5.63
CA GLY A 293 24.82 -30.07 4.58
C GLY A 293 24.49 -31.02 3.41
N ARG A 294 23.23 -31.47 3.29
CA ARG A 294 22.78 -32.22 2.12
C ARG A 294 22.60 -31.29 0.94
N ALA A 295 22.83 -31.83 -0.25
CA ALA A 295 22.48 -31.14 -1.48
C ALA A 295 20.98 -30.82 -1.49
N PHE A 296 20.65 -29.61 -1.90
CA PHE A 296 19.29 -29.17 -2.12
C PHE A 296 18.76 -29.82 -3.39
N GLU A 297 17.76 -30.68 -3.22
CA GLU A 297 17.04 -31.32 -4.31
C GLU A 297 15.77 -30.52 -4.58
N PHE A 298 15.55 -30.16 -5.85
CA PHE A 298 14.35 -29.48 -6.29
C PHE A 298 13.59 -30.40 -7.26
N GLY A 299 12.29 -30.53 -7.04
CA GLY A 299 11.41 -31.40 -7.82
C GLY A 299 9.97 -30.93 -7.68
N PHE A 300 9.62 -29.82 -8.34
CA PHE A 300 8.32 -29.18 -8.15
C PHE A 300 7.64 -28.87 -9.47
N GLU A 301 6.32 -29.07 -9.49
CA GLU A 301 5.49 -28.84 -10.67
C GLU A 301 5.17 -27.35 -10.84
N THR A 302 5.29 -26.87 -12.06
CA THR A 302 4.86 -25.54 -12.50
C THR A 302 3.38 -25.54 -12.86
N PRO A 303 2.70 -24.37 -12.87
CA PRO A 303 1.35 -24.28 -13.40
C PRO A 303 1.21 -24.75 -14.85
N GLU A 304 2.29 -24.74 -15.62
CA GLU A 304 2.33 -25.21 -17.02
C GLU A 304 2.40 -26.75 -17.12
N GLY A 305 2.42 -27.46 -15.99
CA GLY A 305 2.44 -28.93 -15.92
C GLY A 305 3.82 -29.56 -16.08
N SER A 306 4.87 -28.74 -16.14
CA SER A 306 6.26 -29.24 -16.16
C SER A 306 6.80 -29.38 -14.75
N THR A 307 7.50 -30.47 -14.45
CA THR A 307 8.26 -30.60 -13.19
C THR A 307 9.67 -30.11 -13.41
N ILE A 308 10.14 -29.21 -12.54
CA ILE A 308 11.49 -28.67 -12.58
C ILE A 308 12.38 -29.50 -11.65
N HIS A 309 13.52 -29.92 -12.17
CA HIS A 309 14.59 -30.54 -11.41
C HIS A 309 15.89 -29.75 -11.52
N PHE A 310 16.69 -29.75 -10.44
CA PHE A 310 18.03 -29.15 -10.48
C PHE A 310 19.03 -29.91 -11.36
N SER A 311 18.71 -31.17 -11.72
CA SER A 311 19.43 -31.93 -12.73
C SER A 311 19.13 -31.50 -14.16
N ASP A 312 18.08 -30.70 -14.39
CA ASP A 312 17.74 -30.24 -15.74
C ASP A 312 18.83 -29.32 -16.27
N SER A 313 19.06 -29.33 -17.59
CA SER A 313 20.11 -28.54 -18.24
C SER A 313 20.02 -27.03 -17.97
N ALA A 314 18.83 -26.53 -17.65
CA ALA A 314 18.62 -25.14 -17.27
C ALA A 314 19.29 -24.75 -15.94
N TYR A 315 19.52 -25.71 -15.03
CA TYR A 315 20.03 -25.51 -13.66
C TYR A 315 21.34 -26.26 -13.38
N ALA A 316 21.60 -27.38 -14.07
CA ALA A 316 22.78 -28.20 -13.83
C ALA A 316 24.08 -27.40 -13.94
N GLY A 317 24.95 -27.49 -12.93
CA GLY A 317 26.23 -26.78 -12.87
C GLY A 317 26.17 -25.26 -12.68
N LYS A 318 24.98 -24.69 -12.45
CA LYS A 318 24.79 -23.25 -12.22
C LYS A 318 24.70 -22.89 -10.74
N ILE A 319 24.90 -21.63 -10.41
CA ILE A 319 24.42 -21.07 -9.13
C ILE A 319 22.90 -20.96 -9.23
N LYS A 320 22.16 -21.25 -8.15
CA LYS A 320 20.70 -21.10 -8.11
C LYS A 320 20.27 -20.13 -7.03
N ILE A 321 19.31 -19.29 -7.38
CA ILE A 321 18.54 -18.48 -6.42
C ILE A 321 17.16 -19.10 -6.32
N VAL A 322 16.81 -19.59 -5.14
CA VAL A 322 15.51 -20.19 -4.87
C VAL A 322 14.70 -19.20 -4.05
N GLN A 323 13.65 -18.67 -4.66
CA GLN A 323 12.73 -17.76 -4.01
C GLN A 323 11.61 -18.58 -3.36
N ILE A 324 11.59 -18.70 -2.03
CA ILE A 324 10.46 -19.29 -1.30
C ILE A 324 9.45 -18.18 -1.05
N LEU A 325 8.27 -18.26 -1.68
CA LEU A 325 7.30 -17.17 -1.71
C LEU A 325 5.86 -17.62 -1.51
N GLY A 326 4.93 -16.66 -1.46
CA GLY A 326 3.51 -16.90 -1.69
C GLY A 326 2.93 -15.78 -2.58
N SER A 327 2.07 -16.12 -3.54
CA SER A 327 1.49 -15.14 -4.49
C SER A 327 0.65 -14.04 -3.83
N TRP A 328 0.31 -14.24 -2.56
CA TRP A 328 -0.48 -13.37 -1.70
C TRP A 328 0.37 -12.41 -0.84
N CYS A 329 1.70 -12.53 -0.87
CA CYS A 329 2.62 -11.77 -0.02
C CYS A 329 3.23 -10.56 -0.77
N PRO A 330 3.01 -9.33 -0.30
CA PRO A 330 3.58 -8.14 -0.95
C PRO A 330 5.11 -8.02 -0.89
N ASN A 331 5.77 -8.43 0.19
CA ASN A 331 7.24 -8.43 0.22
C ASN A 331 7.81 -9.46 -0.79
N CYS A 332 7.10 -10.58 -1.04
CA CYS A 332 7.46 -11.52 -2.11
C CYS A 332 7.30 -10.90 -3.51
N MET A 333 6.28 -10.06 -3.70
CA MET A 333 6.11 -9.31 -4.95
C MET A 333 7.30 -8.36 -5.17
N ASP A 334 7.69 -7.58 -4.17
CA ASP A 334 8.83 -6.66 -4.30
C ASP A 334 10.14 -7.40 -4.54
N GLU A 335 10.36 -8.54 -3.87
CA GLU A 335 11.53 -9.38 -4.11
C GLU A 335 11.55 -9.95 -5.53
N ALA A 336 10.40 -10.40 -6.05
CA ALA A 336 10.30 -10.91 -7.42
C ALA A 336 10.55 -9.80 -8.46
N VAL A 337 10.06 -8.58 -8.20
CA VAL A 337 10.35 -7.39 -9.03
C VAL A 337 11.85 -7.07 -8.98
N PHE A 338 12.45 -7.07 -7.79
CA PHE A 338 13.89 -6.87 -7.62
C PHE A 338 14.71 -7.89 -8.42
N LEU A 339 14.42 -9.20 -8.28
CA LEU A 339 15.14 -10.26 -9.00
C LEU A 339 15.00 -10.09 -10.52
N LYS A 340 13.78 -9.83 -11.01
CA LYS A 340 13.53 -9.56 -12.43
C LYS A 340 14.38 -8.40 -12.94
N GLU A 341 14.36 -7.26 -12.25
CA GLU A 341 15.05 -6.05 -12.67
C GLU A 341 16.57 -6.13 -12.51
N TYR A 342 17.05 -6.82 -11.47
CA TYR A 342 18.47 -7.05 -11.24
C TYR A 342 19.07 -7.86 -12.40
N PHE A 343 18.45 -8.99 -12.78
CA PHE A 343 18.97 -9.85 -13.83
C PHE A 343 18.68 -9.35 -15.24
N ALA A 344 17.68 -8.49 -15.43
CA ALA A 344 17.53 -7.74 -16.68
C ALA A 344 18.72 -6.78 -16.90
N ARG A 345 19.22 -6.13 -15.83
CA ARG A 345 20.37 -5.22 -15.87
C ARG A 345 21.72 -5.92 -15.81
N ASN A 346 21.78 -7.11 -15.20
CA ASN A 346 22.99 -7.90 -15.01
C ASN A 346 22.75 -9.35 -15.49
N PRO A 347 22.59 -9.60 -16.81
CA PRO A 347 22.37 -10.94 -17.31
C PRO A 347 23.57 -11.83 -16.99
N ASP A 348 23.30 -13.00 -16.42
CA ASP A 348 24.35 -13.93 -16.03
C ASP A 348 23.92 -15.37 -16.35
N PRO A 349 24.52 -16.02 -17.37
CA PRO A 349 24.13 -17.37 -17.77
C PRO A 349 24.54 -18.45 -16.75
N GLU A 350 25.44 -18.14 -15.82
CA GLU A 350 25.87 -19.04 -14.76
C GLU A 350 24.91 -19.08 -13.57
N ILE A 351 23.90 -18.21 -13.55
CA ILE A 351 22.90 -18.12 -12.48
C ILE A 351 21.51 -18.48 -13.02
N ALA A 352 20.79 -19.32 -12.28
CA ALA A 352 19.40 -19.66 -12.55
C ALA A 352 18.52 -19.24 -11.37
N ILE A 353 17.29 -18.81 -11.66
CA ILE A 353 16.30 -18.41 -10.65
C ILE A 353 15.12 -19.36 -10.74
N VAL A 354 14.57 -19.75 -9.59
CA VAL A 354 13.31 -20.48 -9.51
C VAL A 354 12.50 -20.01 -8.31
N GLY A 355 11.20 -19.82 -8.50
CA GLY A 355 10.27 -19.59 -7.40
C GLY A 355 9.66 -20.89 -6.90
N LEU A 356 9.45 -20.99 -5.59
CA LEU A 356 8.72 -22.05 -4.92
C LEU A 356 7.59 -21.44 -4.09
N ALA A 357 6.38 -21.46 -4.65
CA ALA A 357 5.22 -20.76 -4.11
C ALA A 357 4.38 -21.64 -3.17
N PHE A 358 4.09 -21.10 -1.99
CA PHE A 358 3.20 -21.69 -0.99
C PHE A 358 1.90 -20.90 -0.92
N GLU A 359 0.80 -21.56 -1.26
CA GLU A 359 -0.48 -20.89 -1.55
C GLU A 359 -1.55 -21.13 -0.49
N ARG A 360 -2.43 -20.14 -0.30
CA ARG A 360 -3.50 -20.20 0.71
C ARG A 360 -4.63 -21.17 0.33
N TYR A 361 -4.93 -21.30 -0.97
CA TYR A 361 -5.96 -22.21 -1.44
C TYR A 361 -5.61 -23.66 -1.12
N PRO A 362 -6.54 -24.43 -0.53
CA PRO A 362 -6.35 -25.87 -0.37
C PRO A 362 -6.48 -26.61 -1.71
N GLU A 363 -7.26 -26.10 -2.67
CA GLU A 363 -7.43 -26.71 -3.99
C GLU A 363 -6.22 -26.40 -4.88
N ARG A 364 -5.53 -27.46 -5.34
CA ARG A 364 -4.29 -27.35 -6.12
C ARG A 364 -4.49 -26.56 -7.41
N GLU A 365 -5.61 -26.76 -8.10
CA GLU A 365 -5.90 -26.09 -9.36
C GLU A 365 -6.03 -24.57 -9.17
N LYS A 366 -6.66 -24.14 -8.06
CA LYS A 366 -6.74 -22.72 -7.71
C LYS A 366 -5.37 -22.17 -7.35
N ALA A 367 -4.59 -22.89 -6.53
CA ALA A 367 -3.22 -22.51 -6.20
C ALA A 367 -2.36 -22.33 -7.46
N MET A 368 -2.39 -23.29 -8.39
CA MET A 368 -1.68 -23.19 -9.68
C MET A 368 -2.15 -21.99 -10.51
N ALA A 369 -3.46 -21.72 -10.57
CA ALA A 369 -3.98 -20.55 -11.26
C ALA A 369 -3.49 -19.23 -10.63
N ARG A 370 -3.39 -19.18 -9.29
CA ARG A 370 -2.83 -18.04 -8.56
C ARG A 370 -1.37 -17.81 -8.87
N ILE A 371 -0.55 -18.87 -8.88
CA ILE A 371 0.86 -18.78 -9.27
C ILE A 371 0.99 -18.26 -10.71
N ARG A 372 0.21 -18.82 -11.65
CA ARG A 372 0.25 -18.37 -13.05
C ARG A 372 -0.11 -16.89 -13.19
N ARG A 373 -1.14 -16.43 -12.47
CA ARG A 373 -1.56 -15.03 -12.49
C ARG A 373 -0.50 -14.11 -11.89
N PHE A 374 0.12 -14.50 -10.78
CA PHE A 374 1.22 -13.75 -10.16
C PHE A 374 2.40 -13.61 -11.12
N SER A 375 2.90 -14.72 -11.66
CA SER A 375 4.02 -14.73 -12.60
C SER A 375 3.71 -13.95 -13.87
N GLY A 376 2.50 -14.09 -14.41
CA GLY A 376 2.06 -13.39 -15.61
C GLY A 376 1.89 -11.88 -15.39
N SER A 377 1.28 -11.47 -14.27
CA SER A 377 1.06 -10.05 -13.94
C SER A 377 2.38 -9.30 -13.72
N LEU A 378 3.38 -9.98 -13.14
CA LEU A 378 4.71 -9.41 -12.93
C LEU A 378 5.64 -9.58 -14.13
N GLY A 379 5.28 -10.40 -15.11
CA GLY A 379 6.13 -10.74 -16.25
C GLY A 379 7.45 -11.40 -15.83
N LEU A 380 7.39 -12.38 -14.92
CA LEU A 380 8.60 -13.02 -14.40
C LEU A 380 9.29 -13.84 -15.49
N PRO A 381 10.61 -13.66 -15.72
CA PRO A 381 11.36 -14.37 -16.76
C PRO A 381 11.84 -15.77 -16.31
N TYR A 382 11.45 -16.20 -15.11
CA TYR A 382 11.83 -17.46 -14.50
C TYR A 382 10.58 -18.20 -14.00
N PRO A 383 10.62 -19.54 -13.92
CA PRO A 383 9.46 -20.30 -13.51
C PRO A 383 9.20 -20.19 -12.00
N VAL A 384 7.93 -20.27 -11.64
CA VAL A 384 7.46 -20.39 -10.25
C VAL A 384 6.69 -21.69 -10.13
N ALA A 385 7.20 -22.61 -9.31
CA ALA A 385 6.62 -23.91 -9.06
C ALA A 385 5.76 -23.90 -7.79
N TYR A 386 4.85 -24.87 -7.68
CA TYR A 386 4.00 -25.04 -6.49
C TYR A 386 4.73 -25.86 -5.42
N GLY A 387 5.01 -25.21 -4.28
CA GLY A 387 5.66 -25.81 -3.12
C GLY A 387 4.71 -26.43 -2.10
N GLY A 388 3.43 -26.04 -2.11
CA GLY A 388 2.42 -26.59 -1.23
C GLY A 388 1.51 -25.53 -0.62
N ARG A 389 0.88 -25.87 0.51
CA ARG A 389 0.02 -24.93 1.25
C ARG A 389 0.85 -23.92 2.03
N ALA A 390 0.34 -22.69 2.16
CA ALA A 390 0.90 -21.63 2.99
C ALA A 390 0.78 -21.92 4.50
N ASN A 391 1.59 -22.86 4.99
CA ASN A 391 1.74 -23.16 6.41
C ASN A 391 3.15 -23.72 6.70
N ARG A 392 3.54 -23.68 7.97
CA ARG A 392 4.87 -24.08 8.44
C ARG A 392 5.22 -25.53 8.07
N ASP A 393 4.30 -26.47 8.26
CA ASP A 393 4.56 -27.90 8.06
C ASP A 393 4.80 -28.22 6.58
N SER A 394 3.97 -27.65 5.69
CA SER A 394 4.13 -27.80 4.25
C SER A 394 5.44 -27.21 3.76
N ALA A 395 5.83 -26.03 4.26
CA ALA A 395 7.09 -25.38 3.89
C ALA A 395 8.31 -26.15 4.40
N ALA A 396 8.28 -26.64 5.64
CA ALA A 396 9.35 -27.45 6.21
C ALA A 396 9.50 -28.81 5.50
N ALA A 397 8.38 -29.44 5.11
CA ALA A 397 8.41 -30.71 4.37
C ALA A 397 8.97 -30.55 2.95
N ALA A 398 8.68 -29.42 2.29
CA ALA A 398 9.18 -29.13 0.95
C ALA A 398 10.65 -28.68 0.92
N VAL A 399 11.12 -28.03 1.99
CA VAL A 399 12.49 -27.50 2.10
C VAL A 399 13.16 -28.00 3.40
N PRO A 400 13.39 -29.32 3.55
CA PRO A 400 13.95 -29.89 4.79
C PRO A 400 15.44 -29.55 5.01
N GLN A 401 16.14 -29.03 4.00
CA GLN A 401 17.57 -28.71 4.03
C GLN A 401 17.89 -27.41 4.79
N ILE A 402 16.89 -26.71 5.32
CA ILE A 402 17.07 -25.56 6.21
C ILE A 402 16.36 -25.80 7.55
N SER A 403 16.78 -25.09 8.59
CA SER A 403 16.23 -25.21 9.96
C SER A 403 14.76 -24.82 10.07
N GLY A 404 14.21 -24.16 9.04
CA GLY A 404 12.79 -23.88 8.88
C GLY A 404 12.55 -22.70 7.95
N VAL A 405 11.36 -22.64 7.35
CA VAL A 405 10.87 -21.46 6.63
C VAL A 405 10.08 -20.61 7.62
N LEU A 406 10.69 -19.52 8.09
CA LEU A 406 10.09 -18.64 9.10
C LEU A 406 9.23 -17.52 8.50
N ALA A 407 9.50 -17.14 7.25
CA ALA A 407 8.82 -16.05 6.57
C ALA A 407 8.74 -16.28 5.06
N PHE A 408 7.77 -15.59 4.45
CA PHE A 408 7.70 -15.38 3.02
C PHE A 408 7.96 -13.90 2.75
N PRO A 409 8.99 -13.53 1.97
CA PRO A 409 9.87 -14.44 1.26
C PRO A 409 10.99 -15.06 2.14
N THR A 410 11.61 -16.11 1.62
CA THR A 410 12.93 -16.58 2.05
C THR A 410 13.75 -16.92 0.79
N MET A 411 14.93 -16.35 0.64
CA MET A 411 15.81 -16.57 -0.50
C MET A 411 16.92 -17.55 -0.15
N LEU A 412 17.07 -18.62 -0.95
CA LEU A 412 18.21 -19.53 -0.84
C LEU A 412 19.20 -19.24 -1.94
N PHE A 413 20.47 -19.12 -1.55
CA PHE A 413 21.59 -19.09 -2.47
C PHE A 413 22.24 -20.47 -2.49
N VAL A 414 22.22 -21.10 -3.66
CA VAL A 414 22.67 -22.47 -3.85
C VAL A 414 23.83 -22.50 -4.84
N ASP A 415 24.91 -23.19 -4.49
CA ASP A 415 26.11 -23.28 -5.32
C ASP A 415 25.96 -24.22 -6.53
N ARG A 416 27.04 -24.38 -7.31
CA ARG A 416 27.09 -25.26 -8.49
C ARG A 416 26.94 -26.74 -8.14
N ASN A 417 27.26 -27.13 -6.90
CA ASN A 417 27.16 -28.47 -6.35
C ASN A 417 25.83 -28.73 -5.61
N ASN A 418 24.85 -27.82 -5.77
CA ASN A 418 23.56 -27.85 -5.09
C ASN A 418 23.64 -27.71 -3.56
N GLN A 419 24.72 -27.16 -2.99
CA GLN A 419 24.82 -26.87 -1.56
C GLN A 419 24.22 -25.50 -1.25
N ILE A 420 23.44 -25.40 -0.18
CA ILE A 420 22.92 -24.11 0.30
C ILE A 420 24.07 -23.35 0.94
N TYR A 421 24.51 -22.30 0.27
CA TYR A 421 25.56 -21.40 0.75
C TYR A 421 25.03 -20.42 1.79
N LYS A 422 23.84 -19.85 1.52
CA LYS A 422 23.23 -18.80 2.33
C LYS A 422 21.70 -18.91 2.28
N VAL A 423 21.07 -18.64 3.41
CA VAL A 423 19.62 -18.46 3.55
C VAL A 423 19.40 -17.01 3.97
N HIS A 424 18.53 -16.29 3.28
CA HIS A 424 18.15 -14.91 3.64
C HIS A 424 16.64 -14.89 3.92
N THR A 425 16.25 -14.64 5.17
CA THR A 425 14.85 -14.68 5.59
C THR A 425 14.24 -13.28 5.57
N GLY A 426 13.06 -13.15 4.94
CA GLY A 426 12.39 -11.87 4.75
C GLY A 426 12.96 -11.07 3.58
N PHE A 427 12.46 -9.86 3.42
CA PHE A 427 12.93 -8.92 2.40
C PHE A 427 12.68 -7.49 2.86
N ASP A 428 13.77 -6.72 3.04
CA ASP A 428 13.70 -5.28 3.25
C ASP A 428 13.33 -4.62 1.92
N GLY A 429 12.06 -4.25 1.73
CA GLY A 429 11.57 -3.67 0.48
C GLY A 429 12.00 -2.22 0.25
N PRO A 430 11.74 -1.66 -0.95
CA PRO A 430 12.14 -0.30 -1.33
C PRO A 430 11.46 0.81 -0.52
N ALA A 431 10.45 0.48 0.30
CA ALA A 431 9.89 1.41 1.30
C ALA A 431 10.87 1.72 2.45
N THR A 432 11.91 0.90 2.62
CA THR A 432 12.81 0.92 3.78
C THR A 432 14.13 1.62 3.48
N SER A 433 14.79 2.12 4.52
CA SER A 433 16.16 2.65 4.43
C SER A 433 17.22 1.56 4.19
N ALA A 434 16.91 0.29 4.46
CA ALA A 434 17.85 -0.83 4.29
C ALA A 434 17.91 -1.42 2.88
N TYR A 435 16.98 -1.07 2.01
CA TYR A 435 16.92 -1.66 0.66
C TYR A 435 18.24 -1.56 -0.11
N ALA A 436 18.89 -0.38 -0.09
CA ALA A 436 20.17 -0.18 -0.76
C ALA A 436 21.31 -1.05 -0.18
N ASN A 437 21.27 -1.32 1.14
CA ASN A 437 22.20 -2.24 1.77
C ASN A 437 21.93 -3.68 1.33
N PHE A 438 20.65 -4.09 1.29
CA PHE A 438 20.25 -5.39 0.76
C PHE A 438 20.72 -5.59 -0.69
N GLU A 439 20.54 -4.61 -1.58
CA GLU A 439 21.01 -4.71 -2.98
C GLU A 439 22.54 -4.94 -3.05
N SER A 440 23.28 -4.27 -2.18
CA SER A 440 24.75 -4.39 -2.08
C SER A 440 25.17 -5.76 -1.55
N GLU A 441 24.52 -6.25 -0.50
CA GLU A 441 24.76 -7.57 0.10
C GLU A 441 24.38 -8.71 -0.84
N PHE A 442 23.27 -8.58 -1.57
CA PHE A 442 22.84 -9.51 -2.60
C PHE A 442 23.91 -9.65 -3.69
N LYS A 443 24.39 -8.52 -4.23
CA LYS A 443 25.47 -8.51 -5.23
C LYS A 443 26.74 -9.17 -4.70
N ASN A 444 27.16 -8.83 -3.48
CA ASN A 444 28.37 -9.39 -2.88
C ASN A 444 28.25 -10.92 -2.72
N THR A 445 27.08 -11.40 -2.28
CA THR A 445 26.81 -12.84 -2.13
C THR A 445 26.97 -13.58 -3.47
N LEU A 446 26.47 -13.01 -4.57
CA LEU A 446 26.64 -13.61 -5.90
C LEU A 446 28.10 -13.66 -6.35
N GLU A 447 28.87 -12.60 -6.09
CA GLU A 447 30.29 -12.56 -6.43
C GLU A 447 31.13 -13.53 -5.60
N GLU A 448 30.74 -13.78 -4.34
CA GLU A 448 31.36 -14.82 -3.50
C GLU A 448 31.06 -16.21 -4.04
N LEU A 449 29.80 -16.50 -4.37
CA LEU A 449 29.39 -17.79 -4.95
C LEU A 449 30.10 -18.10 -6.27
N LYS A 450 30.34 -17.10 -7.11
CA LYS A 450 31.05 -17.29 -8.39
C LYS A 450 32.49 -17.75 -8.20
N ARG A 451 33.12 -17.43 -7.08
CA ARG A 451 34.51 -17.80 -6.76
C ARG A 451 34.64 -19.21 -6.20
N LEU A 452 33.53 -19.83 -5.78
CA LEU A 452 33.44 -21.24 -5.39
C LEU A 452 33.31 -22.13 -6.64
#